data_AF-A0A812LHR4-F1
#
_entry.id   AF-A0A812LHR4-F1
#
_cell.length_a   1.000
_cell.length_b   1.000
_cell.length_c   1.000
_cell.angle_alpha   90.00
_cell.angle_beta   90.00
_cell.angle_gamma   90.00
#
_symmetry.space_group_name_H-M   'P 1'
#
loop_
_entity.id
_entity.type
_entity.pdbx_description
1 polymer ?
#
loop_
_entity_poly.entity_id
_entity_poly.type
_entity_poly.pdbx_seq_one_letter_code
_entity_poly.pdbx_strand_id
1 'polypeptide(L)'
;MALEGSSRQEAFINKEAYEEWQSEVVAAFYEEGSRCTELFPQTGAPSVLRKCKFILYALEDTGKTARLVELKSEDLPEKTSLMMYHVGSQTLDFVSRGFKEGVFSHPACDLGGLSNYKQKLGEAADFTGETLTIQKNCNLCEQSKAICQQWRDLAKVELPENFEADLQTWLATAIIALGGDIQLRFRALPEEHRVVATVADVRAKTGKYYTRVFSGGEDRYAEESTATDLFCAVASQIITPNLNSKNLKTEYRPYAKSDASPA
;
A
#
# COMPACT_ATOMS: atom_id res chain seq x y z
N MET A 1 -42.54 4.88 29.31
CA MET A 1 -41.12 5.12 29.00
C MET A 1 -40.63 3.93 28.19
N ALA A 2 -40.72 4.03 26.87
CA ALA A 2 -40.07 3.08 25.98
C ALA A 2 -38.68 3.65 25.67
N LEU A 3 -37.64 2.88 25.96
CA LEU A 3 -36.28 3.16 25.55
C LEU A 3 -36.22 2.95 24.04
N GLU A 4 -36.26 4.03 23.28
CA GLU A 4 -35.92 4.00 21.85
C GLU A 4 -34.44 3.62 21.76
N GLY A 5 -34.20 2.35 21.40
CA GLY A 5 -32.93 1.93 20.85
C GLY A 5 -32.73 2.69 19.55
N SER A 6 -32.00 3.81 19.62
CA SER A 6 -31.37 4.40 18.46
C SER A 6 -30.35 3.39 17.95
N SER A 7 -30.78 2.48 17.06
CA SER A 7 -29.87 1.81 16.16
C SER A 7 -29.22 2.93 15.35
N ARG A 8 -27.98 3.31 15.69
CA ARG A 8 -27.17 4.10 14.79
C ARG A 8 -27.13 3.34 13.48
N GLN A 9 -27.86 3.84 12.50
CA GLN A 9 -27.80 3.34 11.14
C GLN A 9 -26.37 3.68 10.69
N GLU A 10 -25.49 2.69 10.66
CA GLU A 10 -24.17 2.81 10.03
C GLU A 10 -24.43 3.23 8.58
N ALA A 11 -24.25 4.52 8.30
CA ALA A 11 -24.57 5.12 7.02
C ALA A 11 -23.46 4.76 6.03
N PHE A 12 -23.51 3.51 5.55
CA PHE A 12 -22.74 3.11 4.39
C PHE A 12 -23.17 3.95 3.19
N ILE A 13 -22.20 4.30 2.36
CA ILE A 13 -22.42 4.96 1.09
C ILE A 13 -21.86 4.10 -0.04
N ASN A 14 -22.50 4.20 -1.20
CA ASN A 14 -22.04 3.54 -2.42
C ASN A 14 -20.82 4.28 -3.00
N LYS A 15 -20.27 3.73 -4.09
CA LYS A 15 -19.08 4.28 -4.75
C LYS A 15 -19.30 5.70 -5.31
N GLU A 16 -20.45 5.94 -5.93
CA GLU A 16 -20.77 7.23 -6.56
C GLU A 16 -20.77 8.37 -5.54
N ALA A 17 -21.52 8.20 -4.44
CA ALA A 17 -21.56 9.17 -3.35
C ALA A 17 -20.18 9.37 -2.69
N TYR A 18 -19.36 8.31 -2.63
CA TYR A 18 -17.98 8.44 -2.14
C TYR A 18 -17.10 9.24 -3.09
N GLU A 19 -17.24 9.05 -4.41
CA GLU A 19 -16.46 9.77 -5.43
C GLU A 19 -16.83 11.26 -5.48
N GLU A 20 -18.11 11.59 -5.25
CA GLU A 20 -18.56 12.96 -5.05
C GLU A 20 -17.89 13.60 -3.82
N TRP A 21 -17.99 12.96 -2.66
CA TRP A 21 -17.32 13.43 -1.44
C TRP A 21 -15.79 13.52 -1.60
N GLN A 22 -15.16 12.54 -2.25
CA GLN A 22 -13.73 12.55 -2.56
C GLN A 22 -13.36 13.80 -3.36
N SER A 23 -14.17 14.16 -4.35
CA SER A 23 -13.93 15.34 -5.19
C SER A 23 -14.00 16.63 -4.38
N GLU A 24 -14.93 16.74 -3.43
CA GLU A 24 -15.00 17.87 -2.50
C GLU A 24 -13.75 17.96 -1.62
N VAL A 25 -13.29 16.83 -1.07
CA VAL A 25 -12.06 16.78 -0.25
C VAL A 25 -10.84 17.18 -1.08
N VAL A 26 -10.70 16.65 -2.30
CA VAL A 26 -9.59 17.01 -3.20
C VAL A 26 -9.61 18.51 -3.49
N ALA A 27 -10.77 19.07 -3.87
CA ALA A 27 -10.89 20.49 -4.16
C ALA A 27 -10.60 21.39 -2.95
N ALA A 28 -10.88 20.91 -1.73
CA ALA A 28 -10.68 21.67 -0.51
C ALA A 28 -9.23 21.67 0.01
N PHE A 29 -8.45 20.63 -0.29
CA PHE A 29 -7.15 20.39 0.36
C PHE A 29 -5.97 20.18 -0.57
N TYR A 30 -6.16 19.73 -1.81
CA TYR A 30 -5.03 19.47 -2.69
C TYR A 30 -4.36 20.79 -3.10
N GLU A 31 -3.04 20.82 -2.96
CA GLU A 31 -2.18 21.86 -3.49
C GLU A 31 -1.05 21.18 -4.29
N GLU A 32 -0.62 21.79 -5.40
CA GLU A 32 0.44 21.23 -6.26
C GLU A 32 1.86 21.55 -5.74
N GLY A 33 2.00 22.69 -5.04
CA GLY A 33 3.28 23.17 -4.54
C GLY A 33 3.86 22.31 -3.42
N SER A 34 5.16 22.03 -3.48
CA SER A 34 5.89 21.38 -2.40
C SER A 34 6.31 22.39 -1.34
N ARG A 35 6.06 22.09 -0.06
CA ARG A 35 6.57 22.89 1.06
C ARG A 35 7.00 22.04 2.23
N CYS A 36 7.97 22.54 2.99
CA CYS A 36 8.48 21.89 4.18
C CYS A 36 7.43 21.99 5.30
N THR A 37 6.81 20.88 5.65
CA THR A 37 5.88 20.75 6.78
C THR A 37 6.33 19.65 7.73
N GLU A 38 5.72 19.56 8.90
CA GLU A 38 5.86 18.41 9.77
C GLU A 38 5.29 17.14 9.13
N LEU A 39 5.69 15.97 9.63
CA LEU A 39 5.16 14.67 9.19
C LEU A 39 3.69 14.49 9.59
N PHE A 40 3.33 14.97 10.78
CA PHE A 40 1.98 14.87 11.33
C PHE A 40 1.25 16.20 11.16
N PRO A 41 0.08 16.22 10.51
CA PRO A 41 -0.70 17.45 10.40
C PRO A 41 -1.31 17.82 11.75
N GLN A 42 -1.54 19.12 11.92
CA GLN A 42 -2.32 19.68 13.01
C GLN A 42 -3.63 20.22 12.44
N THR A 43 -4.67 20.30 13.28
CA THR A 43 -5.94 20.91 12.85
C THR A 43 -5.71 22.36 12.43
N GLY A 44 -6.19 22.72 11.25
CA GLY A 44 -5.96 23.99 10.57
C GLY A 44 -4.60 24.09 9.84
N ALA A 45 -3.74 23.09 9.96
CA ALA A 45 -2.41 23.06 9.36
C ALA A 45 -2.10 21.68 8.72
N PRO A 46 -2.61 21.43 7.50
CA PRO A 46 -2.28 20.24 6.73
C PRO A 46 -0.79 20.13 6.42
N SER A 47 -0.31 18.90 6.32
CA SER A 47 1.08 18.57 5.96
C SER A 47 1.21 18.29 4.48
N VAL A 48 2.30 18.73 3.86
CA VAL A 48 2.63 18.49 2.45
C VAL A 48 3.79 17.51 2.41
N LEU A 49 3.53 16.31 1.93
CA LEU A 49 4.41 15.16 2.08
C LEU A 49 4.67 14.48 0.73
N ARG A 50 5.77 13.75 0.69
CA ARG A 50 6.04 12.73 -0.32
C ARG A 50 5.68 11.37 0.27
N LYS A 51 4.87 10.61 -0.46
CA LYS A 51 4.70 9.19 -0.17
C LYS A 51 5.77 8.41 -0.91
N CYS A 52 6.66 7.77 -0.17
CA CYS A 52 7.76 6.96 -0.64
C CYS A 52 7.50 5.51 -0.24
N LYS A 53 7.10 4.67 -1.20
CA LYS A 53 6.69 3.29 -0.92
C LYS A 53 7.67 2.30 -1.53
N PHE A 54 8.07 1.31 -0.73
CA PHE A 54 8.87 0.17 -1.18
C PHE A 54 8.05 -1.10 -1.11
N ILE A 55 8.21 -1.95 -2.11
CA ILE A 55 7.62 -3.28 -2.14
C ILE A 55 8.71 -4.33 -2.35
N LEU A 56 8.48 -5.51 -1.78
CA LEU A 56 9.28 -6.71 -2.02
C LEU A 56 8.40 -7.67 -2.80
N TYR A 57 8.78 -8.05 -4.01
CA TYR A 57 7.98 -8.95 -4.81
C TYR A 57 8.73 -10.24 -5.12
N ALA A 58 7.98 -11.33 -5.17
CA ALA A 58 8.49 -12.68 -5.34
C ALA A 58 8.43 -13.10 -6.81
N LEU A 59 9.53 -13.69 -7.24
CA LEU A 59 9.73 -14.27 -8.56
C LEU A 59 10.00 -15.76 -8.38
N GLU A 60 9.46 -16.58 -9.28
CA GLU A 60 9.93 -17.95 -9.41
C GLU A 60 11.37 -17.95 -9.94
N ASP A 61 12.23 -18.76 -9.32
CA ASP A 61 13.60 -18.97 -9.77
C ASP A 61 13.65 -19.96 -10.95
N THR A 62 12.86 -19.71 -11.99
CA THR A 62 12.82 -20.54 -13.21
C THR A 62 13.62 -19.92 -14.37
N GLY A 63 14.27 -18.78 -14.14
CA GLY A 63 14.94 -17.98 -15.19
C GLY A 63 14.01 -17.34 -16.23
N LYS A 64 12.70 -17.66 -16.22
CA LYS A 64 11.69 -17.15 -17.17
C LYS A 64 11.11 -15.81 -16.74
N THR A 65 10.88 -15.62 -15.45
CA THR A 65 10.27 -14.41 -14.89
C THR A 65 11.18 -13.18 -14.97
N ALA A 66 12.51 -13.39 -15.00
CA ALA A 66 13.49 -12.33 -15.29
C ALA A 66 13.47 -11.87 -16.76
N ARG A 67 12.72 -12.56 -17.64
CA ARG A 67 12.61 -12.28 -19.08
C ARG A 67 11.25 -11.74 -19.51
N LEU A 68 10.44 -11.17 -18.60
CA LEU A 68 9.15 -10.56 -18.96
C LEU A 68 9.25 -9.42 -19.99
N VAL A 69 10.44 -8.88 -20.23
CA VAL A 69 10.71 -7.91 -21.31
C VAL A 69 10.71 -8.59 -22.69
N GLU A 70 11.08 -9.88 -22.76
CA GLU A 70 11.35 -10.61 -24.01
C GLU A 70 10.29 -11.67 -24.33
N LEU A 71 9.46 -12.05 -23.35
CA LEU A 71 8.44 -13.09 -23.50
C LEU A 71 7.21 -12.59 -24.25
N LYS A 72 6.61 -13.47 -25.06
CA LYS A 72 5.30 -13.21 -25.68
C LYS A 72 4.19 -13.56 -24.71
N SER A 73 3.01 -12.97 -24.90
CA SER A 73 1.83 -13.22 -24.06
C SER A 73 1.45 -14.70 -24.00
N GLU A 74 1.64 -15.44 -25.09
CA GLU A 74 1.34 -16.87 -25.21
C GLU A 74 2.24 -17.77 -24.34
N ASP A 75 3.42 -17.27 -23.97
CA ASP A 75 4.40 -18.00 -23.15
C ASP A 75 4.18 -17.77 -21.64
N LEU A 76 3.22 -16.91 -21.27
CA LEU A 76 2.98 -16.53 -19.88
C LEU A 76 1.82 -17.32 -19.27
N PRO A 77 1.95 -17.76 -18.01
CA PRO A 77 0.86 -18.42 -17.32
C PRO A 77 -0.34 -17.48 -17.19
N GLU A 78 -1.55 -18.02 -17.37
CA GLU A 78 -2.78 -17.30 -17.08
C GLU A 78 -2.84 -16.82 -15.63
N LYS A 79 -3.53 -15.71 -15.41
CA LYS A 79 -3.73 -15.16 -14.08
C LYS A 79 -4.51 -16.13 -13.18
N THR A 80 -3.88 -16.54 -12.10
CA THR A 80 -4.43 -17.37 -11.03
C THR A 80 -4.37 -16.65 -9.68
N SER A 81 -5.06 -17.18 -8.68
CA SER A 81 -4.99 -16.71 -7.29
C SER A 81 -4.18 -17.69 -6.46
N LEU A 82 -3.22 -17.16 -5.71
CA LEU A 82 -2.39 -17.89 -4.75
C LEU A 82 -2.81 -17.51 -3.34
N MET A 83 -2.81 -18.48 -2.42
CA MET A 83 -3.02 -18.22 -1.00
C MET A 83 -1.66 -17.94 -0.35
N MET A 84 -1.48 -16.75 0.21
CA MET A 84 -0.23 -16.33 0.86
C MET A 84 -0.52 -15.60 2.16
N TYR A 85 0.46 -15.59 3.07
CA TYR A 85 0.33 -14.87 4.34
C TYR A 85 0.30 -13.36 4.10
N HIS A 86 -0.58 -12.65 4.78
CA HIS A 86 -0.72 -11.21 4.71
C HIS A 86 -0.16 -10.57 5.99
N VAL A 87 1.02 -9.98 5.92
CA VAL A 87 1.74 -9.42 7.08
C VAL A 87 0.95 -8.35 7.86
N GLY A 88 0.11 -7.58 7.18
CA GLY A 88 -0.71 -6.52 7.81
C GLY A 88 -1.91 -7.02 8.63
N SER A 89 -2.68 -8.00 8.12
CA SER A 89 -3.82 -8.61 8.82
C SER A 89 -3.43 -9.84 9.64
N GLN A 90 -2.21 -10.36 9.45
CA GLN A 90 -1.69 -11.58 10.07
C GLN A 90 -2.53 -12.83 9.77
N THR A 91 -3.14 -12.87 8.58
CA THR A 91 -3.96 -13.99 8.09
C THR A 91 -3.50 -14.48 6.73
N LEU A 92 -3.96 -15.64 6.28
CA LEU A 92 -3.84 -16.02 4.87
C LEU A 92 -4.85 -15.21 4.04
N ASP A 93 -4.44 -14.79 2.86
CA ASP A 93 -5.28 -14.08 1.90
C ASP A 93 -4.86 -14.42 0.45
N PHE A 94 -5.70 -14.06 -0.52
CA PHE A 94 -5.46 -14.31 -1.92
C PHE A 94 -4.65 -13.19 -2.58
N VAL A 95 -3.64 -13.57 -3.34
CA VAL A 95 -2.85 -12.69 -4.20
C VAL A 95 -2.81 -13.22 -5.62
N SER A 96 -2.82 -12.31 -6.60
CA SER A 96 -2.80 -12.74 -8.00
C SER A 96 -1.40 -13.18 -8.46
N ARG A 97 -1.32 -14.10 -9.41
CA ARG A 97 -0.08 -14.43 -10.14
C ARG A 97 -0.41 -14.77 -11.59
N GLY A 98 0.32 -14.19 -12.55
CA GLY A 98 0.15 -14.51 -13.97
C GLY A 98 -0.35 -13.35 -14.81
N PHE A 99 -0.55 -13.62 -16.10
CA PHE A 99 -0.85 -12.64 -17.13
C PHE A 99 -2.36 -12.47 -17.36
N LYS A 100 -2.81 -11.22 -17.46
CA LYS A 100 -4.13 -10.84 -17.95
C LYS A 100 -4.04 -9.47 -18.63
N GLU A 101 -4.58 -9.36 -19.85
CA GLU A 101 -4.78 -8.07 -20.53
C GLU A 101 -3.52 -7.18 -20.60
N GLY A 102 -2.38 -7.75 -21.00
CA GLY A 102 -1.13 -6.99 -21.16
C GLY A 102 -0.35 -6.76 -19.86
N VAL A 103 -0.85 -7.23 -18.71
CA VAL A 103 -0.25 -7.05 -17.39
C VAL A 103 0.03 -8.39 -16.73
N PHE A 104 1.26 -8.59 -16.30
CA PHE A 104 1.65 -9.68 -15.42
C PHE A 104 1.55 -9.24 -13.96
N SER A 105 0.88 -10.04 -13.13
CA SER A 105 0.80 -9.82 -11.68
C SER A 105 1.82 -10.70 -10.96
N HIS A 106 2.69 -10.09 -10.16
CA HIS A 106 3.60 -10.78 -9.26
C HIS A 106 3.08 -10.68 -7.82
N PRO A 107 3.13 -11.76 -7.03
CA PRO A 107 2.93 -11.66 -5.59
C PRO A 107 3.97 -10.74 -4.96
N ALA A 108 3.52 -9.85 -4.09
CA ALA A 108 4.37 -8.90 -3.40
C ALA A 108 3.92 -8.70 -1.95
N CYS A 109 4.82 -8.15 -1.14
CA CYS A 109 4.49 -7.59 0.16
C CYS A 109 5.06 -6.19 0.32
N ASP A 110 4.45 -5.44 1.22
CA ASP A 110 4.95 -4.20 1.76
C ASP A 110 4.72 -4.17 3.28
N LEU A 111 5.06 -3.07 3.94
CA LEU A 111 4.87 -2.92 5.39
C LEU A 111 3.39 -2.91 5.82
N GLY A 112 2.48 -2.67 4.87
CA GLY A 112 1.04 -2.69 5.06
C GLY A 112 0.39 -4.04 4.77
N GLY A 113 1.00 -4.94 3.99
CA GLY A 113 0.36 -6.21 3.69
C GLY A 113 0.81 -7.00 2.47
N LEU A 114 -0.10 -7.88 2.05
CA LEU A 114 0.00 -8.64 0.81
C LEU A 114 -0.51 -7.79 -0.35
N SER A 115 0.22 -7.79 -1.46
CA SER A 115 -0.11 -6.99 -2.63
C SER A 115 0.35 -7.65 -3.92
N ASN A 116 0.12 -6.96 -5.03
CA ASN A 116 0.63 -7.34 -6.33
C ASN A 116 1.51 -6.25 -6.93
N TYR A 117 2.71 -6.62 -7.39
CA TYR A 117 3.40 -5.80 -8.37
C TYR A 117 2.83 -6.10 -9.76
N LYS A 118 2.35 -5.07 -10.46
CA LYS A 118 1.79 -5.17 -11.80
C LYS A 118 2.84 -4.70 -12.80
N GLN A 119 3.34 -5.62 -13.61
CA GLN A 119 4.30 -5.35 -14.67
C GLN A 119 3.61 -5.38 -16.03
N LYS A 120 3.72 -4.31 -16.82
CA LYS A 120 3.27 -4.34 -18.21
C LYS A 120 4.24 -5.16 -19.05
N LEU A 121 3.70 -5.92 -20.00
CA LEU A 121 4.51 -6.71 -20.92
C LEU A 121 5.43 -5.80 -21.74
N GLY A 122 6.71 -6.20 -21.90
CA GLY A 122 7.71 -5.41 -22.63
C GLY A 122 8.32 -4.25 -21.83
N GLU A 123 7.82 -3.96 -20.62
CA GLU A 123 8.45 -2.98 -19.73
C GLU A 123 9.41 -3.68 -18.75
N ALA A 124 10.64 -3.17 -18.69
CA ALA A 124 11.57 -3.57 -17.65
C ALA A 124 11.09 -3.02 -16.31
N ALA A 125 11.21 -3.84 -15.27
CA ALA A 125 10.94 -3.39 -13.93
C ALA A 125 12.23 -2.84 -13.29
N ASP A 126 12.12 -1.65 -12.72
CA ASP A 126 13.24 -0.94 -12.13
C ASP A 126 13.42 -1.40 -10.68
N PHE A 127 14.44 -2.20 -10.46
CA PHE A 127 14.69 -2.84 -9.18
C PHE A 127 15.76 -2.08 -8.41
N THR A 128 15.59 -2.06 -7.09
CA THR A 128 16.53 -1.45 -6.17
C THR A 128 17.08 -2.51 -5.21
N GLY A 129 18.24 -2.24 -4.63
CA GLY A 129 18.92 -3.19 -3.76
C GLY A 129 19.43 -4.44 -4.48
N GLU A 130 19.85 -5.42 -3.68
CA GLU A 130 20.40 -6.67 -4.18
C GLU A 130 19.30 -7.67 -4.50
N THR A 131 19.60 -8.60 -5.40
CA THR A 131 18.75 -9.78 -5.63
C THR A 131 18.96 -10.77 -4.50
N LEU A 132 17.87 -11.21 -3.87
CA LEU A 132 17.90 -12.20 -2.79
C LEU A 132 17.36 -13.53 -3.31
N THR A 133 18.16 -14.59 -3.21
CA THR A 133 17.76 -15.94 -3.63
C THR A 133 17.39 -16.75 -2.39
N ILE A 134 16.14 -17.19 -2.31
CA ILE A 134 15.60 -17.92 -1.17
C ILE A 134 15.37 -19.37 -1.59
N GLN A 135 16.26 -20.25 -1.13
CA GLN A 135 16.11 -21.68 -1.34
C GLN A 135 14.99 -22.23 -0.47
N LYS A 136 14.23 -23.20 -0.99
CA LYS A 136 13.10 -23.84 -0.32
C LYS A 136 13.42 -24.36 1.09
N ASN A 137 14.65 -24.84 1.30
CA ASN A 137 15.10 -25.44 2.56
C ASN A 137 16.07 -24.54 3.35
N CYS A 138 16.10 -23.23 3.05
CA CYS A 138 16.99 -22.30 3.76
C CYS A 138 16.53 -22.01 5.20
N ASN A 139 17.43 -21.41 5.98
CA ASN A 139 17.09 -20.85 7.28
C ASN A 139 16.29 -19.54 7.12
N LEU A 140 14.96 -19.63 7.15
CA LEU A 140 14.08 -18.47 6.96
C LEU A 140 14.27 -17.37 8.00
N CYS A 141 14.76 -17.68 9.20
CA CYS A 141 15.07 -16.67 10.21
C CYS A 141 16.29 -15.82 9.82
N GLU A 142 17.32 -16.42 9.23
CA GLU A 142 18.47 -15.66 8.72
C GLU A 142 18.08 -14.84 7.48
N GLN A 143 17.26 -15.41 6.59
CA GLN A 143 16.80 -14.70 5.40
C GLN A 143 15.91 -13.50 5.74
N SER A 144 14.95 -13.65 6.66
CA SER A 144 14.09 -12.54 7.06
C SER A 144 14.89 -11.39 7.68
N LYS A 145 15.90 -11.69 8.50
CA LYS A 145 16.83 -10.68 9.05
C LYS A 145 17.57 -9.92 7.96
N ALA A 146 18.14 -10.62 6.98
CA ALA A 146 18.85 -10.00 5.86
C ALA A 146 17.92 -9.11 5.01
N ILE A 147 16.72 -9.60 4.71
CA ILE A 147 15.69 -8.83 3.99
C ILE A 147 15.28 -7.59 4.78
N CYS A 148 15.00 -7.72 6.08
CA CYS A 148 14.65 -6.60 6.94
C CYS A 148 15.78 -5.56 7.01
N GLN A 149 17.04 -5.99 7.08
CA GLN A 149 18.18 -5.07 7.05
C GLN A 149 18.23 -4.29 5.74
N GLN A 150 18.12 -4.97 4.60
CA GLN A 150 18.09 -4.30 3.30
C GLN A 150 16.88 -3.36 3.18
N TRP A 151 15.72 -3.73 3.72
CA TRP A 151 14.53 -2.88 3.74
C TRP A 151 14.77 -1.57 4.53
N ARG A 152 15.38 -1.67 5.72
CA ARG A 152 15.77 -0.48 6.52
C ARG A 152 16.75 0.40 5.76
N ASP A 153 17.73 -0.21 5.10
CA ASP A 153 18.77 0.51 4.36
C ASP A 153 18.21 1.23 3.13
N LEU A 154 17.25 0.64 2.43
CA LEU A 154 16.62 1.24 1.26
C LEU A 154 15.57 2.31 1.63
N ALA A 155 14.62 1.97 2.50
CA ALA A 155 13.49 2.83 2.80
C ALA A 155 13.78 3.88 3.89
N LYS A 156 14.89 3.73 4.63
CA LYS A 156 15.27 4.59 5.76
C LYS A 156 14.11 4.72 6.77
N VAL A 157 13.51 3.58 7.10
CA VAL A 157 12.37 3.45 8.03
C VAL A 157 12.73 2.59 9.23
N GLU A 158 12.02 2.82 10.32
CA GLU A 158 11.83 1.79 11.33
C GLU A 158 10.77 0.78 10.85
N LEU A 159 11.09 -0.51 11.00
CA LEU A 159 10.14 -1.57 10.65
C LEU A 159 9.19 -1.83 11.82
N PRO A 160 7.95 -2.29 11.56
CA PRO A 160 7.02 -2.69 12.63
C PRO A 160 7.63 -3.77 13.54
N GLU A 161 7.29 -3.76 14.83
CA GLU A 161 7.87 -4.60 15.89
C GLU A 161 7.90 -6.10 15.56
N ASN A 162 6.85 -6.63 14.89
CA ASN A 162 6.74 -8.05 14.53
C ASN A 162 7.04 -8.36 13.06
N PHE A 163 7.48 -7.36 12.28
CA PHE A 163 7.58 -7.49 10.83
C PHE A 163 8.55 -8.59 10.39
N GLU A 164 9.63 -8.83 11.14
CA GLU A 164 10.59 -9.90 10.82
C GLU A 164 9.96 -11.30 10.91
N ALA A 165 9.15 -11.55 11.95
CA ALA A 165 8.44 -12.81 12.14
C ALA A 165 7.30 -12.97 11.12
N ASP A 166 6.57 -11.88 10.85
CA ASP A 166 5.52 -11.85 9.82
C ASP A 166 6.12 -12.13 8.43
N LEU A 167 7.28 -11.53 8.13
CA LEU A 167 8.02 -11.76 6.90
C LEU A 167 8.51 -13.20 6.79
N GLN A 168 8.99 -13.81 7.88
CA GLN A 168 9.36 -15.23 7.88
C GLN A 168 8.18 -16.11 7.44
N THR A 169 6.97 -15.82 7.95
CA THR A 169 5.75 -16.55 7.57
C THR A 169 5.36 -16.26 6.12
N TRP A 170 5.48 -15.01 5.68
CA TRP A 170 5.28 -14.64 4.28
C TRP A 170 6.19 -15.44 3.34
N LEU A 171 7.49 -15.52 3.63
CA LEU A 171 8.47 -16.29 2.84
C LEU A 171 8.10 -17.77 2.77
N ALA A 172 7.73 -18.38 3.90
CA ALA A 172 7.30 -19.77 3.93
C ALA A 172 6.11 -20.02 2.99
N THR A 173 5.10 -19.15 3.03
CA THR A 173 3.94 -19.27 2.12
C THR A 173 4.29 -18.96 0.67
N ALA A 174 5.22 -18.03 0.40
CA ALA A 174 5.67 -17.71 -0.95
C ALA A 174 6.37 -18.90 -1.62
N ILE A 175 7.28 -19.58 -0.89
CA ILE A 175 7.99 -20.78 -1.36
C ILE A 175 6.99 -21.89 -1.72
N ILE A 176 5.98 -22.10 -0.87
CA ILE A 176 4.93 -23.11 -1.12
C ILE A 176 4.10 -22.73 -2.35
N ALA A 177 3.63 -21.48 -2.40
CA ALA A 177 2.72 -20.99 -3.44
C ALA A 177 3.38 -20.93 -4.83
N LEU A 178 4.68 -20.64 -4.88
CA LEU A 178 5.48 -20.55 -6.11
C LEU A 178 6.22 -21.87 -6.44
N GLY A 179 6.05 -22.90 -5.62
CA GLY A 179 6.46 -24.27 -5.94
C GLY A 179 7.94 -24.59 -5.78
N GLY A 180 8.73 -23.77 -5.07
CA GLY A 180 10.15 -24.04 -4.88
C GLY A 180 10.99 -22.83 -4.48
N ASP A 181 12.22 -22.80 -5.00
CA ASP A 181 13.15 -21.69 -4.82
C ASP A 181 12.59 -20.42 -5.47
N ILE A 182 12.78 -19.29 -4.79
CA ILE A 182 12.26 -18.00 -5.23
C ILE A 182 13.37 -16.96 -5.24
N GLN A 183 13.25 -15.99 -6.14
CA GLN A 183 14.03 -14.76 -6.09
C GLN A 183 13.15 -13.63 -5.56
N LEU A 184 13.73 -12.78 -4.71
CA LEU A 184 13.08 -11.59 -4.19
C LEU A 184 13.84 -10.36 -4.66
N ARG A 185 13.08 -9.31 -4.96
CA ARG A 185 13.61 -8.04 -5.42
C ARG A 185 12.82 -6.90 -4.80
N PHE A 186 13.55 -5.87 -4.42
CA PHE A 186 12.95 -4.63 -3.99
C PHE A 186 12.64 -3.72 -5.17
N ARG A 187 11.58 -2.93 -5.02
CA ARG A 187 11.26 -1.84 -5.91
C ARG A 187 10.79 -0.63 -5.10
N ALA A 188 11.38 0.52 -5.41
CA ALA A 188 10.80 1.81 -5.05
C ALA A 188 9.66 2.11 -6.02
N LEU A 189 8.46 2.36 -5.49
CA LEU A 189 7.36 2.88 -6.29
C LEU A 189 7.57 4.38 -6.54
N PRO A 190 7.04 4.93 -7.64
CA PRO A 190 7.09 6.37 -7.89
C PRO A 190 6.59 7.15 -6.69
N GLU A 191 7.32 8.21 -6.33
CA GLU A 191 6.90 9.08 -5.24
C GLU A 191 5.59 9.77 -5.60
N GLU A 192 4.68 9.86 -4.62
CA GLU A 192 3.41 10.53 -4.80
C GLU A 192 3.36 11.78 -3.93
N HIS A 193 3.06 12.94 -4.53
CA HIS A 193 2.75 14.15 -3.77
C HIS A 193 1.42 13.96 -3.02
N ARG A 194 1.42 14.23 -1.71
CA ARG A 194 0.23 14.09 -0.86
C ARG A 194 0.11 15.27 0.10
N VAL A 195 -1.08 15.86 0.16
CA VAL A 195 -1.48 16.73 1.28
C VAL A 195 -2.20 15.89 2.31
N VAL A 196 -1.75 15.89 3.55
CA VAL A 196 -2.35 15.13 4.64
C VAL A 196 -3.08 16.07 5.58
N ALA A 197 -4.40 15.87 5.68
CA ALA A 197 -5.29 16.63 6.55
C ALA A 197 -5.76 15.79 7.75
N THR A 198 -6.11 16.44 8.85
CA THR A 198 -6.73 15.76 9.98
C THR A 198 -8.21 15.45 9.67
N VAL A 199 -8.79 14.46 10.34
CA VAL A 199 -10.23 14.19 10.26
C VAL A 199 -11.06 15.44 10.62
N ALA A 200 -10.62 16.22 11.60
CA ALA A 200 -11.30 17.44 12.02
C ALA A 200 -11.38 18.48 10.90
N ASP A 201 -10.28 18.67 10.15
CA ASP A 201 -10.25 19.58 9.01
C ASP A 201 -11.22 19.14 7.92
N VAL A 202 -11.17 17.86 7.56
CA VAL A 202 -12.05 17.31 6.53
C VAL A 202 -13.52 17.47 6.93
N ARG A 203 -13.89 17.11 8.17
CA ARG A 203 -15.27 17.33 8.67
C ARG A 203 -15.67 18.80 8.64
N ALA A 204 -14.76 19.72 8.99
CA ALA A 204 -15.06 21.15 8.95
C ALA A 204 -15.36 21.65 7.52
N LYS A 205 -14.80 20.99 6.49
CA LYS A 205 -15.04 21.33 5.09
C LYS A 205 -16.24 20.63 4.47
N THR A 206 -16.40 19.32 4.72
CA THR A 206 -17.42 18.48 4.04
C THR A 206 -18.58 18.09 4.94
N GLY A 207 -18.61 18.54 6.20
CA GLY A 207 -19.59 18.16 7.23
C GLY A 207 -19.44 16.72 7.76
N LYS A 208 -18.72 15.86 7.06
CA LYS A 208 -18.59 14.42 7.33
C LYS A 208 -17.19 13.90 7.07
N TYR A 209 -16.91 12.69 7.56
CA TYR A 209 -15.71 11.95 7.24
C TYR A 209 -16.06 10.50 6.91
N TYR A 210 -15.57 9.99 5.79
CA TYR A 210 -15.83 8.61 5.38
C TYR A 210 -14.55 7.78 5.39
N THR A 211 -14.64 6.54 5.87
CA THR A 211 -13.58 5.54 5.74
C THR A 211 -13.96 4.50 4.70
N ARG A 212 -13.00 4.06 3.89
CA ARG A 212 -13.17 2.99 2.91
C ARG A 212 -13.40 1.66 3.61
N VAL A 213 -14.36 0.89 3.07
CA VAL A 213 -14.64 -0.48 3.47
C VAL A 213 -14.17 -1.39 2.33
N PHE A 214 -13.22 -2.28 2.60
CA PHE A 214 -12.60 -3.13 1.57
C PHE A 214 -13.27 -4.50 1.43
N SER A 215 -14.05 -4.93 2.42
CA SER A 215 -14.79 -6.19 2.45
C SER A 215 -16.30 -6.03 2.23
N GLY A 216 -16.76 -4.83 1.88
CA GLY A 216 -18.17 -4.52 1.64
C GLY A 216 -18.60 -4.86 0.21
N GLY A 217 -19.89 -5.21 0.04
CA GLY A 217 -20.51 -5.29 -1.29
C GLY A 217 -20.65 -3.91 -1.95
N GLU A 218 -21.26 -3.84 -3.14
CA GLU A 218 -21.33 -2.61 -3.96
C GLU A 218 -21.96 -1.41 -3.22
N ASP A 219 -22.95 -1.67 -2.35
CA ASP A 219 -23.64 -0.65 -1.54
C ASP A 219 -22.90 -0.26 -0.25
N ARG A 220 -21.74 -0.88 0.03
CA ARG A 220 -20.93 -0.68 1.24
C ARG A 220 -19.51 -0.30 0.86
N TYR A 221 -19.38 0.75 0.06
CA TYR A 221 -18.09 1.23 -0.42
C TYR A 221 -17.35 2.02 0.66
N ALA A 222 -18.04 2.87 1.40
CA ALA A 222 -17.46 3.59 2.53
C ALA A 222 -18.50 3.75 3.64
N GLU A 223 -18.04 4.10 4.84
CA GLU A 223 -18.90 4.32 6.00
C GLU A 223 -18.57 5.65 6.66
N GLU A 224 -19.59 6.34 7.16
CA GLU A 224 -19.37 7.56 7.93
C GLU A 224 -18.65 7.21 9.23
N SER A 225 -17.44 7.72 9.38
CA SER A 225 -16.56 7.38 10.50
C SER A 225 -16.58 8.45 11.57
N THR A 226 -16.58 8.01 12.83
CA THR A 226 -16.40 8.86 14.01
C THR A 226 -14.96 8.90 14.51
N ALA A 227 -14.03 8.21 13.83
CA ALA A 227 -12.63 8.15 14.21
C ALA A 227 -12.01 9.55 14.33
N THR A 228 -10.99 9.68 15.17
CA THR A 228 -10.26 10.94 15.41
C THR A 228 -8.75 10.77 15.27
N ASP A 229 -8.28 9.54 15.20
CA ASP A 229 -6.88 9.11 15.12
C ASP A 229 -6.44 8.76 13.69
N LEU A 230 -7.32 8.99 12.70
CA LEU A 230 -7.05 8.85 11.29
C LEU A 230 -6.67 10.19 10.64
N PHE A 231 -6.13 10.08 9.44
CA PHE A 231 -5.77 11.17 8.55
C PHE A 231 -6.30 10.90 7.15
N CYS A 232 -6.43 11.97 6.36
CA CYS A 232 -6.78 11.87 4.95
C CYS A 232 -5.59 12.35 4.11
N ALA A 233 -4.95 11.43 3.38
CA ALA A 233 -3.94 11.80 2.39
C ALA A 233 -4.60 12.08 1.03
N VAL A 234 -4.39 13.27 0.49
CA VAL A 234 -5.03 13.82 -0.69
C VAL A 234 -3.99 13.94 -1.81
N ALA A 235 -4.26 13.34 -2.97
CA ALA A 235 -3.56 13.65 -4.23
C ALA A 235 -4.52 14.39 -5.17
N SER A 236 -4.02 14.73 -6.37
CA SER A 236 -4.73 15.52 -7.38
C SER A 236 -6.11 14.98 -7.77
N GLN A 237 -6.35 13.67 -7.64
CA GLN A 237 -7.61 13.05 -8.07
C GLN A 237 -8.20 12.06 -7.06
N ILE A 238 -7.42 11.62 -6.08
CA ILE A 238 -7.81 10.54 -5.17
C ILE A 238 -7.39 10.83 -3.73
N ILE A 239 -8.10 10.23 -2.79
CA ILE A 239 -7.77 10.31 -1.37
C ILE A 239 -7.52 8.93 -0.75
N THR A 240 -6.80 8.90 0.37
CA THR A 240 -6.65 7.75 1.26
C THR A 240 -7.13 8.15 2.66
N PRO A 241 -8.40 7.87 3.01
CA PRO A 241 -9.00 8.37 4.25
C PRO A 241 -8.79 7.45 5.47
N ASN A 242 -8.29 6.23 5.26
CA ASN A 242 -8.00 5.28 6.35
C ASN A 242 -6.53 5.37 6.81
N LEU A 243 -5.87 6.51 6.59
CA LEU A 243 -4.44 6.66 6.90
C LEU A 243 -4.26 6.79 8.41
N ASN A 244 -3.41 5.96 9.02
CA ASN A 244 -3.08 6.05 10.44
C ASN A 244 -1.62 6.48 10.65
N SER A 245 -1.25 6.68 11.93
CA SER A 245 0.09 7.14 12.31
C SER A 245 1.21 6.19 11.90
N LYS A 246 0.95 4.87 11.87
CA LYS A 246 1.91 3.86 11.41
C LYS A 246 2.20 4.07 9.92
N ASN A 247 1.16 4.25 9.10
CA ASN A 247 1.33 4.50 7.67
C ASN A 247 2.16 5.78 7.40
N LEU A 248 1.89 6.86 8.13
CA LEU A 248 2.67 8.11 8.00
C LEU A 248 4.16 7.88 8.26
N LYS A 249 4.49 7.22 9.38
CA LYS A 249 5.89 6.95 9.74
C LYS A 249 6.60 6.07 8.71
N THR A 250 5.90 5.08 8.15
CA THR A 250 6.52 4.10 7.26
C THR A 250 6.58 4.54 5.81
N GLU A 251 5.56 5.27 5.32
CA GLU A 251 5.41 5.56 3.88
C GLU A 251 5.56 7.04 3.53
N TYR A 252 5.58 7.98 4.49
CA TYR A 252 5.56 9.41 4.18
C TYR A 252 6.79 10.14 4.70
N ARG A 253 7.21 11.17 3.95
CA ARG A 253 8.36 12.02 4.26
C ARG A 253 8.03 13.50 4.00
N PRO A 254 8.43 14.41 4.90
CA PRO A 254 8.45 15.83 4.60
C PRO A 254 9.30 16.16 3.36
N TYR A 255 8.92 17.22 2.65
CA TYR A 255 9.83 17.86 1.70
C TYR A 255 10.98 18.52 2.46
N ALA A 256 12.20 18.42 1.92
CA ALA A 256 13.32 19.19 2.45
C ALA A 256 13.13 20.67 2.12
N LYS A 257 13.74 21.57 2.89
CA LYS A 257 13.71 23.02 2.59
C LYS A 257 14.23 23.37 1.19
N SER A 258 15.17 22.56 0.66
CA SER A 258 15.71 22.70 -0.70
C SER A 258 14.73 22.32 -1.81
N ASP A 259 13.72 21.51 -1.48
CA ASP A 259 12.80 20.91 -2.45
C ASP A 259 11.46 21.65 -2.49
N ALA A 260 11.35 22.75 -1.73
CA ALA A 260 10.13 23.55 -1.63
C ALA A 260 10.02 24.50 -2.83
N SER A 261 8.98 24.31 -3.63
CA SER A 261 8.59 25.23 -4.69
C SER A 261 7.39 26.05 -4.21
N PRO A 262 7.37 27.37 -4.40
CA PRO A 262 6.19 28.16 -4.05
C PRO A 262 4.98 27.65 -4.84
N ALA A 263 3.85 27.53 -4.14
CA ALA A 263 2.54 27.27 -4.72
C ALA A 263 2.07 28.44 -5.59
#